data_AF-A0A0L0FHB6-F1
#
_entry.id   AF-A0A0L0FHB6-F1
#
_cell.length_a   1.000
_cell.length_b   1.000
_cell.length_c   1.000
_cell.angle_alpha   90.00
_cell.angle_beta   90.00
_cell.angle_gamma   90.00
#
_symmetry.space_group_name_H-M   'P 1'
#
loop_
_entity.id
_entity.type
_entity.pdbx_description
1 polymer ?
#
loop_
_entity_poly.entity_id
_entity_poly.type
_entity_poly.pdbx_seq_one_letter_code
_entity_poly.pdbx_strand_id
1 'polypeptide(L)'
;MVVDAVMASHTTTASYLDTLKKRTKLSKNVAMPDFLVHPTNRDNALKCGETWLSGKVVDDDIGDLNLWRVHDKLYDLTDFAKKHPGGAFWLDMTRGMVE
;
A
#
# COMPACT_ATOMS: atom_id res chain seq x y z
N MET A 1 20.75 -52.02 -22.55
CA MET A 1 20.07 -52.57 -21.35
C MET A 1 20.45 -51.67 -20.19
N VAL A 2 19.59 -50.69 -19.92
CA VAL A 2 18.73 -50.51 -18.73
C VAL A 2 19.42 -49.72 -17.60
N VAL A 3 19.04 -48.43 -17.56
CA VAL A 3 18.76 -47.57 -16.39
C VAL A 3 19.46 -47.89 -15.06
N ASP A 4 20.56 -47.18 -14.79
CA ASP A 4 21.07 -47.01 -13.42
C ASP A 4 21.11 -45.52 -13.08
N ALA A 5 20.01 -45.01 -12.49
CA ALA A 5 19.98 -43.79 -11.66
C ALA A 5 18.59 -43.61 -11.02
N VAL A 6 18.14 -44.64 -10.30
CA VAL A 6 17.05 -44.48 -9.32
C VAL A 6 17.73 -44.53 -7.95
N MET A 7 17.37 -43.60 -7.06
CA MET A 7 17.74 -43.50 -5.64
C MET A 7 18.91 -42.59 -5.23
N ALA A 8 18.72 -41.27 -5.34
CA ALA A 8 19.46 -40.33 -4.49
C ALA A 8 18.69 -39.01 -4.24
N SER A 9 17.62 -39.05 -3.45
CA SER A 9 17.21 -37.89 -2.62
C SER A 9 16.07 -38.29 -1.66
N HIS A 10 16.36 -39.09 -0.65
CA HIS A 10 15.47 -39.23 0.50
C HIS A 10 15.61 -37.99 1.41
N THR A 11 15.23 -36.81 0.90
CA THR A 11 14.93 -35.69 1.78
C THR A 11 13.62 -36.03 2.49
N THR A 12 13.78 -36.49 3.74
CA THR A 12 12.73 -36.81 4.72
C THR A 12 11.53 -35.88 4.59
N THR A 13 10.31 -36.42 4.58
CA THR A 13 9.04 -35.66 4.50
C THR A 13 8.95 -34.54 5.55
N ALA A 14 9.59 -34.72 6.70
CA ALA A 14 9.74 -33.71 7.74
C ALA A 14 10.51 -32.46 7.27
N SER A 15 11.55 -32.62 6.44
CA SER A 15 12.30 -31.51 5.85
C SER A 15 11.43 -30.72 4.87
N TYR A 16 10.63 -31.41 4.03
CA TYR A 16 9.70 -30.75 3.12
C TYR A 16 8.61 -29.98 3.88
N LEU A 17 7.99 -30.58 4.89
CA LEU A 17 7.00 -29.89 5.72
C LEU A 17 7.59 -28.73 6.52
N ASP A 18 8.86 -28.81 6.93
CA ASP A 18 9.58 -27.72 7.59
C ASP A 18 9.84 -26.55 6.63
N THR A 19 10.19 -26.83 5.36
CA THR A 19 10.32 -25.78 4.33
C THR A 19 8.99 -25.08 4.03
N LEU A 20 7.87 -25.82 4.04
CA LEU A 20 6.54 -25.23 3.88
C LEU A 20 6.17 -24.35 5.07
N LYS A 21 6.46 -24.77 6.30
CA LYS A 21 6.23 -23.97 7.52
C LYS A 21 7.12 -22.73 7.59
N LYS A 22 8.33 -22.78 7.04
CA LYS A 22 9.21 -21.61 6.91
C LYS A 22 8.69 -20.63 5.86
N ARG A 23 8.20 -21.13 4.71
CA ARG A 23 7.55 -20.31 3.67
C ARG A 23 6.27 -19.62 4.15
N THR A 24 5.42 -20.29 4.93
CA THR A 24 4.19 -19.67 5.47
C THR A 24 4.49 -18.61 6.55
N LYS A 25 5.66 -18.67 7.19
CA LYS A 25 6.15 -17.62 8.10
C LYS A 25 6.88 -16.49 7.37
N LEU A 26 7.37 -16.73 6.16
CA LEU A 26 8.07 -15.77 5.32
C LEU A 26 7.12 -15.09 4.33
N SER A 27 6.25 -14.22 4.83
CA SER A 27 5.85 -12.97 4.16
C SER A 27 4.66 -12.41 4.91
N LYS A 28 4.95 -11.63 5.95
CA LYS A 28 4.02 -10.57 6.36
C LYS A 28 4.45 -9.20 5.82
N ASN A 29 5.68 -9.06 5.31
CA ASN A 29 6.26 -7.79 4.83
C ASN A 29 7.25 -7.98 3.67
N VAL A 30 7.02 -8.92 2.73
CA VAL A 30 7.71 -8.82 1.43
C VAL A 30 6.87 -7.85 0.62
N ALA A 31 7.40 -6.66 0.33
CA ALA A 31 6.77 -5.70 -0.57
C ALA A 31 6.32 -6.46 -1.81
N MET A 32 5.00 -6.60 -1.95
CA MET A 32 4.40 -7.25 -3.10
C MET A 32 4.76 -6.42 -4.32
N PRO A 33 5.08 -7.05 -5.46
CA PRO A 33 5.30 -6.27 -6.67
C PRO A 33 4.02 -5.49 -7.00
N ASP A 34 4.17 -4.23 -7.43
CA ASP A 34 3.10 -3.24 -7.61
C ASP A 34 1.85 -3.73 -8.38
N PHE A 35 1.99 -4.80 -9.18
CA PHE A 35 0.89 -5.37 -9.96
C PHE A 35 -0.13 -6.20 -9.16
N LEU A 36 0.13 -6.52 -7.89
CA LEU A 36 -0.81 -7.28 -7.03
C LEU A 36 -1.40 -6.46 -5.89
N VAL A 37 -0.94 -5.21 -5.70
CA VAL A 37 -1.52 -4.30 -4.71
C VAL A 37 -2.80 -3.72 -5.29
N HIS A 38 -3.91 -3.95 -4.61
CA HIS A 38 -5.19 -3.37 -4.98
C HIS A 38 -5.46 -2.11 -4.15
N PRO A 39 -6.24 -1.15 -4.68
CA PRO A 39 -6.57 0.07 -3.97
C PRO A 39 -7.10 -0.20 -2.56
N THR A 40 -6.75 0.68 -1.63
CA THR A 40 -7.28 0.66 -0.26
C THR A 40 -8.81 0.76 -0.32
N ASN A 41 -9.49 0.04 0.57
CA ASN A 41 -10.96 -0.10 0.62
C ASN A 41 -11.62 -0.79 -0.59
N ARG A 42 -10.85 -1.45 -1.48
CA ARG A 42 -11.41 -2.28 -2.56
C ARG A 42 -12.32 -3.39 -2.07
N ASP A 43 -12.05 -3.98 -0.91
CA ASP A 43 -12.85 -5.11 -0.41
C ASP A 43 -13.96 -4.67 0.56
N ASN A 44 -14.13 -3.36 0.77
CA ASN A 44 -15.21 -2.86 1.62
C ASN A 44 -16.57 -3.25 1.04
N ALA A 45 -17.44 -3.82 1.87
CA ALA A 45 -18.77 -4.28 1.48
C ALA A 45 -19.68 -3.11 1.01
N LEU A 46 -19.47 -1.91 1.55
CA LEU A 46 -20.20 -0.71 1.14
C LEU A 46 -19.36 0.11 0.17
N LYS A 47 -19.87 0.29 -1.04
CA LYS A 47 -19.27 1.17 -2.05
C LYS A 47 -19.93 2.53 -2.00
N CYS A 48 -19.23 3.50 -1.41
CA CYS A 48 -19.62 4.90 -1.42
C CYS A 48 -18.42 5.79 -1.72
N GLY A 49 -18.70 7.02 -2.15
CA GLY A 49 -17.67 8.01 -2.49
C GLY A 49 -16.71 8.27 -1.33
N GLU A 50 -17.22 8.36 -0.11
CA GLU A 50 -16.41 8.57 1.11
C GLU A 50 -15.43 7.41 1.38
N THR A 51 -15.87 6.17 1.15
CA THR A 51 -15.00 4.98 1.27
C THR A 51 -13.91 4.97 0.21
N TRP A 52 -14.21 5.47 -1.00
CA TRP A 52 -13.22 5.61 -2.06
C TRP A 52 -12.22 6.74 -1.76
N LEU A 53 -12.71 7.90 -1.34
CA LEU A 53 -11.88 9.07 -0.98
C LEU A 53 -10.91 8.72 0.16
N SER A 54 -11.38 8.08 1.22
CA SER A 54 -10.54 7.63 2.34
C SER A 54 -9.51 6.58 1.92
N GLY A 55 -9.85 5.67 1.02
CA GLY A 55 -8.89 4.73 0.45
C GLY A 55 -7.83 5.45 -0.38
N LYS A 56 -8.25 6.45 -1.16
CA LYS A 56 -7.37 7.17 -2.05
C LYS A 56 -6.36 8.08 -1.32
N VAL A 57 -6.73 8.62 -0.15
CA VAL A 57 -5.78 9.31 0.76
C VAL A 57 -4.58 8.43 1.08
N VAL A 58 -4.85 7.16 1.39
CA VAL A 58 -3.83 6.18 1.80
C VAL A 58 -3.03 5.73 0.57
N ASP A 59 -3.70 5.45 -0.54
CA ASP A 59 -3.03 5.00 -1.77
C ASP A 59 -2.13 6.08 -2.40
N ASP A 60 -2.42 7.37 -2.18
CA ASP A 60 -1.64 8.51 -2.68
C ASP A 60 -0.66 9.10 -1.65
N ASP A 61 -0.51 8.48 -0.47
CA ASP A 61 0.36 8.93 0.64
C ASP A 61 0.13 10.41 1.07
N ILE A 62 -1.09 10.94 0.87
CA ILE A 62 -1.42 12.36 1.09
C ILE A 62 -1.26 12.74 2.56
N GLY A 63 -1.59 11.81 3.47
CA GLY A 63 -1.51 12.00 4.91
C GLY A 63 -0.08 12.22 5.42
N ASP A 64 0.91 11.57 4.80
CA ASP A 64 2.31 11.67 5.22
C ASP A 64 3.03 12.86 4.56
N LEU A 65 2.67 13.15 3.30
CA LEU A 65 3.31 14.20 2.50
C LEU A 65 2.81 15.62 2.81
N ASN A 66 1.76 15.78 3.64
CA ASN A 66 1.22 17.09 4.05
C ASN A 66 0.84 17.99 2.85
N LEU A 67 0.43 17.38 1.74
CA LEU A 67 0.04 18.07 0.50
C LEU A 67 -1.44 18.47 0.53
N TRP A 68 -1.80 19.43 -0.33
CA TRP A 68 -3.18 19.81 -0.56
C TRP A 68 -3.70 19.15 -1.83
N ARG A 69 -4.87 18.52 -1.72
CA ARG A 69 -5.61 18.05 -2.89
C ARG A 69 -6.55 19.16 -3.34
N VAL A 70 -6.34 19.66 -4.55
CA VAL A 70 -7.24 20.61 -5.21
C VAL A 70 -7.75 19.93 -6.47
N HIS A 71 -9.03 19.54 -6.44
CA HIS A 71 -9.64 18.63 -7.42
C HIS A 71 -8.90 17.28 -7.48
N ASP A 72 -8.40 16.90 -8.65
CA ASP A 72 -7.72 15.62 -8.88
C ASP A 72 -6.19 15.72 -8.83
N LYS A 73 -5.66 16.83 -8.32
CA LYS A 73 -4.21 17.10 -8.31
C LYS A 73 -3.72 17.44 -6.91
N LEU A 74 -2.48 17.03 -6.64
CA LEU A 74 -1.77 17.33 -5.41
C LEU A 74 -0.83 18.52 -5.61
N TYR A 75 -0.86 19.45 -4.67
CA TYR A 75 -0.05 20.66 -4.67
C TYR A 75 0.63 20.85 -3.32
N ASP A 76 1.87 21.35 -3.36
CA ASP A 76 2.52 21.92 -2.19
C ASP A 76 2.20 23.43 -2.13
N LEU A 77 1.36 23.82 -1.16
CA LEU A 77 0.99 25.20 -0.92
C LEU A 77 1.78 25.83 0.23
N THR A 78 2.83 25.20 0.73
CA THR A 78 3.59 25.68 1.92
C THR A 78 4.11 27.11 1.73
N ASP A 79 4.64 27.43 0.56
CA ASP A 79 5.12 28.78 0.24
C ASP A 79 4.00 29.77 -0.06
N PHE A 80 2.89 29.27 -0.61
CA PHE A 80 1.72 30.07 -0.92
C PHE A 80 0.96 30.48 0.35
N ALA A 81 0.86 29.59 1.34
CA ALA A 81 0.17 29.83 2.60
C ALA A 81 0.69 31.08 3.33
N LYS A 82 2.01 31.33 3.28
CA LYS A 82 2.65 32.50 3.89
C LYS A 82 2.35 33.82 3.16
N LYS A 83 2.01 33.76 1.87
CA LYS A 83 1.73 34.91 1.00
C LYS A 83 0.23 35.16 0.83
N HIS A 84 -0.59 34.27 1.35
CA HIS A 84 -2.03 34.31 1.18
C HIS A 84 -2.63 35.54 1.89
N PRO A 85 -3.38 36.42 1.19
CA PRO A 85 -3.90 37.67 1.77
C PRO A 85 -4.84 37.48 2.96
N GLY A 86 -5.50 36.32 3.05
CA GLY A 86 -6.37 35.93 4.17
C GLY A 86 -5.65 35.23 5.33
N GLY A 87 -4.32 35.16 5.28
CA GLY A 87 -3.50 34.40 6.22
C GLY A 87 -3.43 32.89 5.88
N ALA A 88 -2.44 32.22 6.48
CA ALA A 88 -2.17 30.80 6.26
C ALA A 88 -3.21 29.86 6.90
N PHE A 89 -3.93 30.35 7.91
CA PHE A 89 -4.81 29.54 8.77
C PHE A 89 -5.82 28.68 7.99
N TRP A 90 -6.47 29.25 6.97
CA TRP A 90 -7.48 28.54 6.17
C TRP A 90 -6.89 27.41 5.33
N LEU A 91 -5.66 27.58 4.86
CA LEU A 91 -4.94 26.54 4.11
C LEU A 91 -4.38 25.49 5.06
N ASP A 92 -3.86 25.89 6.22
CA ASP A 92 -3.35 24.95 7.21
C ASP A 92 -4.44 24.04 7.77
N MET A 93 -5.66 24.54 7.93
CA MET A 93 -6.80 23.73 8.40
C MET A 93 -7.21 22.64 7.40
N THR A 94 -6.98 22.86 6.10
CA THR A 94 -7.38 21.95 5.01
C THR A 94 -6.23 21.07 4.53
N ARG A 95 -5.05 21.19 5.13
CA ARG A 95 -3.86 20.42 4.77
C ARG A 95 -4.09 18.93 5.05
N GLY A 96 -3.83 18.08 4.04
CA GLY A 96 -4.06 16.63 4.16
C GLY A 96 -5.53 16.22 4.23
N MET A 97 -6.48 17.16 4.10
CA MET A 97 -7.91 16.83 4.01
C MET A 97 -8.28 16.45 2.57
N VAL A 98 -9.28 15.58 2.46
CA VAL A 98 -9.87 15.13 1.21
C VAL A 98 -11.35 15.46 1.27
N GLU A 99 -11.74 16.54 0.58
CA GLU A 99 -13.14 16.86 0.25
C GLU A 99 -13.63 16.03 -0.94
#